data_AF-A0A962D715-F1
#
_entry.id   AF-A0A962D715-F1
#
_cell.length_a   1.000
_cell.length_b   1.000
_cell.length_c   1.000
_cell.angle_alpha   90.00
_cell.angle_beta   90.00
_cell.angle_gamma   90.00
#
_symmetry.space_group_name_H-M   'P 1'
#
loop_
_entity.id
_entity.type
_entity.pdbx_description
1 polymer ?
#
loop_
_entity_poly.entity_id
_entity_poly.type
_entity_poly.pdbx_seq_one_letter_code
_entity_poly.pdbx_strand_id
1 'polypeptide(L)'
;RPPSPPSGPPLGMLASRRRLAQPLPPLPVPGGVVIGQLEDLDGRFNLNSLIRPDGQRDGLALKRLQRLLAVLELSPAIADAVADWIDVDSTVSGAGAEDLDYLRANPPYRAANRPMQHLGELRWVQGVSEEAYKILRPHVTVLPSGGAINLNTATIPVWRSLDASISVELARRLSSNGRARYSAIGEIFDELQRAGVIVPNHERTGLGVRSRYFLAKAQVKVGNHVETFYSLLQRDLQGGRVLQRSRGLYD
;
A
#
# COMPACT_ATOMS: atom_id res chain seq x y z
N ARG A 1 25.49 -20.53 47.91
CA ARG A 1 24.63 -19.97 46.84
C ARG A 1 25.57 -19.49 45.73
N PRO A 2 25.54 -20.04 44.50
CA PRO A 2 26.43 -19.56 43.44
C PRO A 2 25.99 -18.17 42.97
N PRO A 3 26.89 -17.36 42.40
CA PRO A 3 26.57 -16.03 41.90
C PRO A 3 25.69 -16.10 40.65
N SER A 4 24.70 -15.21 40.59
CA SER A 4 23.80 -15.01 39.46
C SER A 4 24.58 -14.60 38.19
N PRO A 5 24.19 -15.06 36.99
CA PRO A 5 24.82 -14.62 35.75
C PRO A 5 24.51 -13.14 35.46
N PRO A 6 25.40 -12.41 34.77
CA PRO A 6 25.20 -11.00 34.46
C PRO A 6 24.00 -10.83 33.51
N SER A 7 23.16 -9.86 33.84
CA SER A 7 22.04 -9.40 33.02
C SER A 7 22.53 -8.97 31.64
N GLY A 8 22.04 -9.64 30.61
CA GLY A 8 22.19 -9.21 29.22
C GLY A 8 21.63 -7.80 29.01
N PRO A 9 22.14 -7.06 28.01
CA PRO A 9 21.72 -5.68 27.79
C PRO A 9 20.23 -5.61 27.46
N PRO A 10 19.53 -4.52 27.86
CA PRO A 10 18.12 -4.35 27.56
C PRO A 10 17.88 -4.29 26.05
N LEU A 11 16.71 -4.79 25.62
CA LEU A 11 16.20 -4.74 24.24
C LEU A 11 15.99 -3.28 23.80
N GLY A 12 17.10 -2.61 23.49
CA GLY A 12 17.17 -1.25 22.99
C GLY A 12 17.72 -1.25 21.58
N MET A 13 16.84 -1.06 20.61
CA MET A 13 17.10 -0.34 19.36
C MET A 13 18.30 -0.84 18.53
N LEU A 14 18.16 -2.00 17.89
CA LEU A 14 18.98 -2.34 16.72
C LEU A 14 18.48 -1.53 15.50
N ALA A 15 19.08 -0.37 15.31
CA ALA A 15 19.01 0.38 14.07
C ALA A 15 19.75 -0.39 12.95
N SER A 16 19.03 -1.25 12.23
CA SER A 16 19.55 -1.98 11.08
C SER A 16 19.08 -1.37 9.75
N ARG A 17 20.03 -1.22 8.84
CA ARG A 17 19.92 -0.52 7.57
C ARG A 17 19.10 -1.30 6.53
N ARG A 18 18.27 -0.58 5.77
CA ARG A 18 17.63 -0.93 4.46
C ARG A 18 16.54 -2.03 4.42
N ARG A 19 15.26 -1.63 4.29
CA ARG A 19 14.27 -1.84 3.18
C ARG A 19 12.84 -1.61 3.74
N LEU A 20 11.84 -1.49 2.86
CA LEU A 20 10.40 -1.41 3.18
C LEU A 20 9.85 -2.64 3.94
N ALA A 21 10.68 -3.66 4.20
CA ALA A 21 10.34 -4.85 4.97
C ALA A 21 11.35 -5.09 6.10
N GLN A 22 10.87 -5.34 7.32
CA GLN A 22 11.70 -5.68 8.47
C GLN A 22 11.94 -7.19 8.49
N PRO A 23 13.20 -7.68 8.44
CA PRO A 23 13.47 -9.11 8.57
C PRO A 23 13.14 -9.57 9.99
N LEU A 24 12.44 -10.70 10.08
CA LEU A 24 12.20 -11.40 11.34
C LEU A 24 13.38 -12.35 11.62
N PRO A 25 13.73 -12.58 12.90
CA PRO A 25 14.75 -13.56 13.26
C PRO A 25 14.43 -14.94 12.64
N PRO A 26 15.43 -15.66 12.11
CA PRO A 26 15.21 -17.00 11.59
C PRO A 26 14.68 -17.93 12.69
N LEU A 27 13.63 -18.69 12.38
CA LEU A 27 13.05 -19.68 13.29
C LEU A 27 13.47 -21.09 12.84
N PRO A 28 14.25 -21.83 13.66
CA PRO A 28 14.60 -23.21 13.33
C PRO A 28 13.35 -24.10 13.35
N VAL A 29 13.26 -25.01 12.39
CA VAL A 29 12.21 -26.05 12.31
C VAL A 29 12.89 -27.40 12.02
N PRO A 30 12.25 -28.54 12.32
CA PRO A 30 12.82 -29.84 11.98
C PRO A 30 13.24 -29.93 10.51
N GLY A 31 14.54 -30.14 10.26
CA GLY A 31 15.11 -30.24 8.91
C GLY A 31 15.28 -28.91 8.15
N GLY A 32 15.11 -27.75 8.80
CA GLY A 32 15.09 -26.48 8.08
C GLY A 32 15.07 -25.20 8.90
N VAL A 33 14.76 -24.10 8.21
CA VAL A 33 14.65 -22.75 8.78
C VAL A 33 13.52 -21.97 8.12
N VAL A 34 12.83 -21.15 8.90
CA VAL A 34 11.85 -20.17 8.42
C VAL A 34 12.46 -18.78 8.54
N ILE A 35 12.46 -18.03 7.44
CA ILE A 35 12.92 -16.65 7.37
C ILE A 35 11.73 -15.76 7.07
N GLY A 36 11.41 -14.84 7.97
CA GLY A 36 10.27 -13.93 7.82
C GLY A 36 10.69 -12.52 7.40
N GLN A 37 9.79 -11.81 6.73
CA GLN A 37 9.86 -10.37 6.48
C GLN A 37 8.47 -9.77 6.67
N LEU A 38 8.39 -8.59 7.26
CA LEU A 38 7.14 -7.86 7.43
C LEU A 38 7.20 -6.53 6.67
N GLU A 39 6.30 -6.34 5.72
CA GLU A 39 6.15 -5.11 4.94
C GLU A 39 4.92 -4.32 5.37
N ASP A 40 5.04 -3.00 5.44
CA ASP A 40 3.92 -2.09 5.68
C ASP A 40 3.16 -1.81 4.38
N LEU A 41 1.84 -2.04 4.37
CA LEU A 41 1.00 -1.83 3.19
C LEU A 41 0.26 -0.49 3.22
N ASP A 42 0.10 0.14 4.39
CA ASP A 42 -0.64 1.41 4.51
C ASP A 42 0.16 2.60 3.98
N GLY A 43 1.47 2.45 3.73
CA GLY A 43 2.25 3.46 3.00
C GLY A 43 1.87 3.59 1.52
N ARG A 44 1.07 2.66 0.98
CA ARG A 44 0.63 2.65 -0.41
C ARG A 44 -0.78 3.23 -0.54
N PHE A 45 -1.12 3.72 -1.72
CA PHE A 45 -2.49 4.16 -2.02
C PHE A 45 -3.40 2.94 -2.14
N ASN A 46 -4.44 2.85 -1.31
CA ASN A 46 -5.43 1.77 -1.39
C ASN A 46 -6.45 2.05 -2.50
N LEU A 47 -6.48 1.22 -3.55
CA LEU A 47 -7.41 1.39 -4.67
C LEU A 47 -8.88 1.25 -4.23
N ASN A 48 -9.17 0.41 -3.24
CA ASN A 48 -10.51 0.27 -2.67
C ASN A 48 -10.97 1.51 -1.89
N SER A 49 -10.11 2.52 -1.68
CA SER A 49 -10.52 3.81 -1.12
C SER A 49 -11.16 4.75 -2.15
N LEU A 50 -11.20 4.37 -3.44
CA LEU A 50 -11.92 5.15 -4.47
C LEU A 50 -13.43 5.14 -4.24
N ILE A 51 -13.96 4.13 -3.54
CA ILE A 51 -15.38 4.02 -3.20
C ILE A 51 -15.52 4.13 -1.68
N ARG A 52 -16.37 5.06 -1.24
CA ARG A 52 -16.69 5.28 0.17
C ARG A 52 -17.59 4.15 0.69
N PRO A 53 -17.68 3.96 2.02
CA PRO A 53 -18.55 2.94 2.61
C PRO A 53 -20.04 3.08 2.25
N ASP A 54 -20.50 4.26 1.84
CA ASP A 54 -21.86 4.53 1.35
C ASP A 54 -22.05 4.16 -0.13
N GLY A 55 -21.04 3.56 -0.77
CA GLY A 55 -21.05 3.15 -2.18
C GLY A 55 -20.74 4.27 -3.17
N GLN A 56 -20.56 5.51 -2.71
CA GLN A 56 -20.30 6.64 -3.58
C GLN A 56 -18.81 6.81 -3.87
N ARG A 57 -18.46 7.34 -5.03
CA ARG A 57 -17.07 7.69 -5.36
C ARG A 57 -16.50 8.71 -4.38
N ASP A 58 -15.24 8.52 -4.01
CA ASP A 58 -14.45 9.45 -3.22
C ASP A 58 -13.65 10.36 -4.15
N GLY A 59 -14.14 11.58 -4.36
CA GLY A 59 -13.49 12.55 -5.24
C GLY A 59 -12.06 12.92 -4.81
N LEU A 60 -11.75 12.89 -3.51
CA LEU A 60 -10.40 13.15 -3.02
C LEU A 60 -9.48 11.96 -3.32
N ALA A 61 -9.94 10.74 -3.09
CA ALA A 61 -9.17 9.53 -3.44
C ALA A 61 -8.91 9.49 -4.95
N LEU A 62 -9.92 9.78 -5.77
CA LEU A 62 -9.78 9.85 -7.22
C LEU A 62 -8.73 10.90 -7.64
N LYS A 63 -8.81 12.12 -7.09
CA LYS A 63 -7.84 13.20 -7.34
C LYS A 63 -6.41 12.80 -6.96
N ARG A 64 -6.24 12.11 -5.83
CA ARG A 64 -4.93 11.58 -5.40
C ARG A 64 -4.42 10.49 -6.33
N LEU A 65 -5.26 9.56 -6.78
CA LEU A 65 -4.84 8.54 -7.74
C LEU A 65 -4.45 9.17 -9.08
N GLN A 66 -5.22 10.13 -9.59
CA GLN A 66 -4.88 10.87 -10.80
C GLN A 66 -3.53 11.59 -10.69
N ARG A 67 -3.24 12.26 -9.55
CA ARG A 67 -1.93 12.87 -9.30
C ARG A 67 -0.82 11.83 -9.19
N LEU A 68 -1.07 10.69 -8.56
CA LEU A 68 -0.10 9.59 -8.48
C LEU A 68 0.25 9.08 -9.87
N LEU A 69 -0.74 8.83 -10.72
CA LEU A 69 -0.56 8.40 -12.11
C LEU A 69 0.24 9.43 -12.91
N ALA A 70 -0.11 10.72 -12.79
CA ALA A 70 0.63 11.80 -13.45
C ALA A 70 2.10 11.88 -13.00
N VAL A 71 2.38 11.71 -11.70
CA VAL A 71 3.75 11.65 -11.16
C VAL A 71 4.53 10.45 -11.68
N LEU A 72 3.85 9.35 -11.97
CA LEU A 72 4.41 8.11 -12.54
C LEU A 72 4.43 8.12 -14.07
N GLU A 73 4.05 9.23 -14.71
CA GLU A 73 3.95 9.36 -16.17
C GLU A 73 3.00 8.33 -16.81
N LEU A 74 1.96 7.95 -16.07
CA LEU A 74 0.88 7.07 -16.52
C LEU A 74 -0.37 7.89 -16.87
N SER A 75 -1.23 7.33 -17.73
CA SER A 75 -2.49 7.98 -18.11
C SER A 75 -3.41 8.18 -16.90
N PRO A 76 -3.86 9.42 -16.61
CA PRO A 76 -4.81 9.69 -15.53
C PRO A 76 -6.17 8.98 -15.72
N ALA A 77 -6.53 8.60 -16.96
CA ALA A 77 -7.75 7.87 -17.27
C ALA A 77 -7.84 6.50 -16.56
N ILE A 78 -6.68 5.93 -16.19
CA ILE A 78 -6.63 4.69 -15.38
C ILE A 78 -7.39 4.89 -14.06
N ALA A 79 -7.39 6.09 -13.47
CA ALA A 79 -8.09 6.33 -12.21
C ALA A 79 -9.61 6.13 -12.34
N ASP A 80 -10.20 6.62 -13.44
CA ASP A 80 -11.63 6.47 -13.71
C ASP A 80 -11.96 5.00 -14.00
N ALA A 81 -11.15 4.31 -14.81
CA ALA A 81 -11.34 2.89 -15.10
C ALA A 81 -11.21 1.99 -13.87
N VAL A 82 -10.31 2.32 -12.93
CA VAL A 82 -10.21 1.60 -11.65
C VAL A 82 -11.41 1.88 -10.76
N ALA A 83 -11.99 3.09 -10.80
CA ALA A 83 -13.19 3.42 -10.04
C ALA A 83 -14.41 2.64 -10.58
N ASP A 84 -14.64 2.64 -11.89
CA ASP A 84 -15.70 1.86 -12.57
C ASP A 84 -15.51 0.35 -12.29
N TRP A 85 -14.27 -0.16 -12.29
CA TRP A 85 -14.00 -1.55 -11.94
C TRP A 85 -14.48 -1.95 -10.53
N ILE A 86 -14.53 -1.00 -9.59
CA ILE A 86 -14.78 -1.24 -8.16
C ILE A 86 -16.22 -0.92 -7.76
N ASP A 87 -16.82 0.12 -8.34
CA ASP A 87 -18.17 0.54 -7.95
C ASP A 87 -19.24 -0.49 -8.33
N VAL A 88 -20.40 -0.40 -7.70
CA VAL A 88 -21.42 -1.47 -7.80
C VAL A 88 -22.34 -1.31 -8.99
N ASP A 89 -22.24 -0.19 -9.71
CA ASP A 89 -23.17 0.10 -10.79
C ASP A 89 -22.62 -0.42 -12.13
N SER A 90 -23.03 0.15 -13.26
CA SER A 90 -22.54 -0.28 -14.59
C SER A 90 -22.45 0.92 -15.52
N THR A 91 -22.23 2.10 -14.94
CA THR A 91 -22.25 3.39 -15.61
C THR A 91 -20.84 3.87 -15.82
N VAL A 92 -20.44 3.94 -17.10
CA VAL A 92 -19.15 4.50 -17.47
C VAL A 92 -19.09 5.95 -16.99
N SER A 93 -18.05 6.26 -16.23
CA SER A 93 -17.83 7.61 -15.70
C SER A 93 -16.49 8.18 -16.15
N GLY A 94 -16.48 9.45 -16.56
CA GLY A 94 -15.26 10.10 -17.03
C GLY A 94 -14.65 9.34 -18.22
N ALA A 95 -13.38 8.96 -18.09
CA ALA A 95 -12.67 8.10 -19.06
C ALA A 95 -12.62 6.62 -18.66
N GLY A 96 -13.58 6.18 -17.82
CA GLY A 96 -13.68 4.82 -17.31
C GLY A 96 -14.15 3.78 -18.33
N ALA A 97 -14.50 2.60 -17.84
CA ALA A 97 -14.82 1.44 -18.64
C ALA A 97 -15.66 0.44 -17.83
N GLU A 98 -16.69 -0.10 -18.47
CA GLU A 98 -17.67 -1.00 -17.86
C GLU A 98 -17.82 -2.30 -18.67
N ASP A 99 -18.80 -3.13 -18.30
CA ASP A 99 -19.10 -4.40 -18.96
C ASP A 99 -19.07 -4.34 -20.49
N LEU A 100 -19.64 -3.31 -21.12
CA LEU A 100 -19.67 -3.20 -22.59
C LEU A 100 -18.28 -3.01 -23.21
N ASP A 101 -17.34 -2.43 -22.47
CA ASP A 101 -15.96 -2.25 -22.90
C ASP A 101 -15.17 -3.55 -22.71
N TYR A 102 -15.32 -4.21 -21.55
CA TYR A 102 -14.60 -5.45 -21.23
C TYR A 102 -15.08 -6.67 -22.04
N LEU A 103 -16.36 -6.69 -22.46
CA LEU A 103 -16.88 -7.74 -23.34
C LEU A 103 -16.28 -7.70 -24.76
N ARG A 104 -15.56 -6.64 -25.13
CA ARG A 104 -14.81 -6.54 -26.39
C ARG A 104 -13.41 -7.15 -26.31
N ALA A 105 -12.93 -7.49 -25.11
CA ALA A 105 -11.64 -8.13 -24.92
C ALA A 105 -11.63 -9.59 -25.41
N ASN A 106 -10.43 -10.16 -25.55
CA ASN A 106 -10.25 -11.57 -25.90
C ASN A 106 -9.33 -12.27 -24.90
N PRO A 107 -9.83 -13.19 -24.06
CA PRO A 107 -11.23 -13.59 -23.93
C PRO A 107 -12.10 -12.45 -23.36
N PRO A 108 -13.43 -12.42 -23.64
CA PRO A 108 -14.32 -11.43 -23.07
C PRO A 108 -14.52 -11.66 -21.57
N TYR A 109 -14.62 -10.58 -20.81
CA TYR A 109 -14.91 -10.59 -19.37
C TYR A 109 -15.79 -9.39 -18.99
N ARG A 110 -16.14 -9.29 -17.71
CA ARG A 110 -16.96 -8.21 -17.14
C ARG A 110 -16.17 -7.42 -16.11
N ALA A 111 -16.62 -6.21 -15.83
CA ALA A 111 -16.13 -5.46 -14.70
C ALA A 111 -16.43 -6.24 -13.40
N ALA A 112 -15.60 -6.09 -12.37
CA ALA A 112 -15.78 -6.86 -11.14
C ALA A 112 -17.00 -6.37 -10.34
N ASN A 113 -17.26 -5.06 -10.40
CA ASN A 113 -18.31 -4.31 -9.71
C ASN A 113 -18.35 -4.60 -8.21
N ARG A 114 -17.14 -4.70 -7.64
CA ARG A 114 -16.88 -4.96 -6.23
C ARG A 114 -15.49 -4.44 -5.84
N PRO A 115 -15.23 -4.26 -4.53
CA PRO A 115 -13.87 -4.09 -4.04
C PRO A 115 -12.91 -5.15 -4.61
N MET A 116 -11.74 -4.71 -5.03
CA MET A 116 -10.65 -5.58 -5.43
C MET A 116 -10.24 -6.45 -4.25
N GLN A 117 -10.11 -7.75 -4.51
CA GLN A 117 -9.65 -8.77 -3.59
C GLN A 117 -8.16 -9.06 -3.75
N HIS A 118 -7.60 -8.80 -4.94
CA HIS A 118 -6.20 -9.05 -5.24
C HIS A 118 -5.65 -7.95 -6.15
N LEU A 119 -4.43 -7.48 -5.87
CA LEU A 119 -3.83 -6.38 -6.65
C LEU A 119 -3.63 -6.74 -8.12
N GLY A 120 -3.44 -8.04 -8.41
CA GLY A 120 -3.37 -8.56 -9.78
C GLY A 120 -4.61 -8.31 -10.64
N GLU A 121 -5.78 -8.00 -10.05
CA GLU A 121 -6.98 -7.56 -10.79
C GLU A 121 -6.71 -6.29 -11.60
N LEU A 122 -5.76 -5.45 -11.17
CA LEU A 122 -5.40 -4.22 -11.86
C LEU A 122 -4.95 -4.45 -13.31
N ARG A 123 -4.45 -5.65 -13.66
CA ARG A 123 -4.07 -6.00 -15.05
C ARG A 123 -5.25 -6.15 -16.00
N TRP A 124 -6.46 -6.32 -15.45
CA TRP A 124 -7.70 -6.47 -16.23
C TRP A 124 -8.42 -5.13 -16.43
N VAL A 125 -7.97 -4.08 -15.73
CA VAL A 125 -8.54 -2.75 -15.83
C VAL A 125 -8.09 -2.08 -17.12
N GLN A 126 -9.03 -1.42 -17.80
CA GLN A 126 -8.76 -0.73 -19.05
C GLN A 126 -7.65 0.32 -18.89
N GLY A 127 -6.72 0.34 -19.85
CA GLY A 127 -5.58 1.27 -19.86
C GLY A 127 -4.38 0.82 -19.02
N VAL A 128 -4.45 -0.30 -18.29
CA VAL A 128 -3.32 -0.85 -17.54
C VAL A 128 -2.58 -1.89 -18.38
N SER A 129 -1.49 -1.48 -19.02
CA SER A 129 -0.52 -2.43 -19.61
C SER A 129 0.31 -3.13 -18.53
N GLU A 130 1.05 -4.20 -18.89
CA GLU A 130 1.96 -4.86 -17.95
C GLU A 130 3.08 -3.90 -17.47
N GLU A 131 3.52 -2.96 -18.31
CA GLU A 131 4.46 -1.89 -17.93
C GLU A 131 3.83 -0.93 -16.92
N ALA A 132 2.61 -0.46 -17.20
CA ALA A 132 1.87 0.42 -16.29
C ALA A 132 1.64 -0.26 -14.94
N TYR A 133 1.25 -1.54 -14.94
CA TYR A 133 1.11 -2.35 -13.74
C TYR A 133 2.43 -2.44 -12.96
N LYS A 134 3.57 -2.75 -13.61
CA LYS A 134 4.87 -2.83 -12.94
C LYS A 134 5.30 -1.51 -12.30
N ILE A 135 5.01 -0.40 -12.97
CA ILE A 135 5.29 0.96 -12.46
C ILE A 135 4.38 1.27 -11.26
N LEU A 136 3.09 0.94 -11.34
CA LEU A 136 2.10 1.32 -10.34
C LEU A 136 2.16 0.45 -9.08
N ARG A 137 2.40 -0.86 -9.22
CA ARG A 137 2.36 -1.88 -8.15
C ARG A 137 3.08 -1.50 -6.85
N PRO A 138 4.29 -0.89 -6.85
CA PRO A 138 4.97 -0.50 -5.61
C PRO A 138 4.28 0.62 -4.83
N HIS A 139 3.36 1.35 -5.46
CA HIS A 139 2.72 2.55 -4.92
C HIS A 139 1.27 2.33 -4.50
N VAL A 140 0.68 1.20 -4.89
CA VAL A 140 -0.73 0.89 -4.63
C VAL A 140 -0.91 -0.43 -3.87
N THR A 141 -2.08 -0.58 -3.27
CA THR A 141 -2.51 -1.80 -2.58
C THR A 141 -4.02 -1.97 -2.74
N VAL A 142 -4.52 -3.16 -2.41
CA VAL A 142 -5.96 -3.43 -2.26
C VAL A 142 -6.18 -3.94 -0.84
N LEU A 143 -6.81 -3.12 -0.02
CA LEU A 143 -7.09 -3.39 1.39
C LEU A 143 -8.57 -3.11 1.66
N PRO A 144 -9.16 -3.64 2.76
CA PRO A 144 -10.47 -3.19 3.19
C PRO A 144 -10.50 -1.65 3.34
N SER A 145 -11.60 -1.03 2.91
CA SER A 145 -11.75 0.44 2.89
C SER A 145 -11.73 1.05 4.30
N GLY A 146 -11.51 2.36 4.37
CA GLY A 146 -11.38 3.09 5.65
C GLY A 146 -9.94 3.20 6.19
N GLY A 147 -8.95 2.83 5.37
CA GLY A 147 -7.49 3.06 5.49
C GLY A 147 -7.07 4.52 5.54
N ALA A 148 -6.05 4.86 6.34
CA ALA A 148 -5.31 6.10 6.16
C ALA A 148 -3.93 5.77 5.56
N ILE A 149 -3.46 6.58 4.61
CA ILE A 149 -2.13 6.41 4.04
C ILE A 149 -1.08 6.77 5.10
N ASN A 150 -0.22 5.82 5.46
CA ASN A 150 0.88 6.03 6.37
C ASN A 150 2.03 6.77 5.68
N LEU A 151 2.16 8.06 5.95
CA LEU A 151 3.19 8.90 5.33
C LEU A 151 4.62 8.58 5.81
N ASN A 152 4.78 7.90 6.95
CA ASN A 152 6.11 7.47 7.40
C ASN A 152 6.74 6.44 6.46
N THR A 153 5.93 5.59 5.83
CA THR A 153 6.37 4.49 4.96
C THR A 153 6.00 4.70 3.50
N ALA A 154 5.25 5.76 3.20
CA ALA A 154 4.87 6.11 1.84
C ALA A 154 6.08 6.43 0.94
N THR A 155 5.96 5.99 -0.30
CA THR A 155 6.93 6.26 -1.36
C THR A 155 6.90 7.73 -1.80
N ILE A 156 7.96 8.19 -2.45
CA ILE A 156 8.03 9.57 -2.98
C ILE A 156 6.86 9.89 -3.93
N PRO A 157 6.45 9.00 -4.88
CA PRO A 157 5.28 9.27 -5.71
C PRO A 157 3.97 9.41 -4.93
N VAL A 158 3.76 8.61 -3.88
CA VAL A 158 2.59 8.73 -2.99
C VAL A 158 2.62 10.04 -2.20
N TRP A 159 3.78 10.49 -1.74
CA TRP A 159 3.92 11.82 -1.13
C TRP A 159 3.56 12.96 -2.08
N ARG A 160 3.96 12.85 -3.35
CA ARG A 160 3.65 13.86 -4.37
C ARG A 160 2.20 13.80 -4.85
N SER A 161 1.46 12.75 -4.55
CA SER A 161 0.04 12.67 -4.88
C SER A 161 -0.85 13.46 -3.91
N LEU A 162 -0.31 13.86 -2.75
CA LEU A 162 -1.03 14.65 -1.75
C LEU A 162 -1.35 16.05 -2.27
N ASP A 163 -0.39 16.69 -2.94
CA ASP A 163 -0.53 18.02 -3.53
C ASP A 163 0.49 18.22 -4.65
N ALA A 164 0.08 18.89 -5.73
CA ALA A 164 0.92 19.08 -6.92
C ALA A 164 2.15 19.97 -6.66
N SER A 165 2.12 20.82 -5.62
CA SER A 165 3.23 21.69 -5.23
C SER A 165 4.35 20.96 -4.48
N ILE A 166 4.16 19.70 -4.08
CA ILE A 166 5.20 18.92 -3.41
C ILE A 166 6.26 18.49 -4.44
N SER A 167 7.44 19.10 -4.34
CA SER A 167 8.59 18.72 -5.16
C SER A 167 9.15 17.34 -4.78
N VAL A 168 9.93 16.75 -5.70
CA VAL A 168 10.61 15.46 -5.46
C VAL A 168 11.59 15.56 -4.29
N GLU A 169 12.28 16.71 -4.18
CA GLU A 169 13.26 16.99 -3.13
C GLU A 169 12.58 17.08 -1.76
N LEU A 170 11.45 17.80 -1.70
CA LEU A 170 10.67 17.93 -0.48
C LEU A 170 10.10 16.58 -0.05
N ALA A 171 9.45 15.85 -0.97
CA ALA A 171 8.94 14.51 -0.70
C ALA A 171 10.04 13.54 -0.24
N ARG A 172 11.23 13.57 -0.85
CA ARG A 172 12.37 12.75 -0.44
C ARG A 172 12.86 13.10 0.96
N ARG A 173 12.94 14.39 1.29
CA ARG A 173 13.36 14.88 2.60
C ARG A 173 12.37 14.45 3.69
N LEU A 174 11.09 14.74 3.52
CA LEU A 174 10.05 14.46 4.52
C LEU A 174 9.81 12.96 4.69
N SER A 175 9.72 12.21 3.59
CA SER A 175 9.51 10.76 3.66
C SER A 175 10.70 10.00 4.23
N SER A 176 11.91 10.58 4.23
CA SER A 176 13.17 9.87 4.48
C SER A 176 13.28 8.59 3.62
N ASN A 177 12.79 8.63 2.39
CA ASN A 177 12.62 7.48 1.48
C ASN A 177 11.79 6.34 2.10
N GLY A 178 10.62 6.68 2.66
CA GLY A 178 9.71 5.75 3.33
C GLY A 178 10.22 5.25 4.70
N ARG A 179 10.99 6.08 5.41
CA ARG A 179 11.54 5.78 6.75
C ARG A 179 11.37 6.94 7.73
N ALA A 180 10.37 7.79 7.49
CA ALA A 180 10.06 8.88 8.39
C ALA A 180 9.57 8.34 9.73
N ARG A 181 9.59 9.19 10.77
CA ARG A 181 9.27 8.81 12.16
C ARG A 181 8.36 9.81 12.84
N TYR A 182 7.48 10.44 12.06
CA TYR A 182 6.49 11.37 12.60
C TYR A 182 5.56 10.63 13.56
N SER A 183 5.28 11.25 14.71
CA SER A 183 4.41 10.67 15.72
C SER A 183 2.96 11.10 15.56
N ALA A 184 2.75 12.27 14.95
CA ALA A 184 1.45 12.81 14.57
C ALA A 184 1.44 13.35 13.13
N ILE A 185 0.27 13.31 12.49
CA ILE A 185 0.09 13.85 11.13
C ILE A 185 0.24 15.38 11.09
N GLY A 186 -0.02 16.07 12.20
CA GLY A 186 0.17 17.53 12.32
C GLY A 186 1.61 17.96 12.06
N GLU A 187 2.60 17.19 12.55
CA GLU A 187 4.04 17.46 12.35
C GLU A 187 4.40 17.54 10.86
N ILE A 188 3.77 16.69 10.04
CA ILE A 188 3.98 16.67 8.59
C ILE A 188 3.42 17.94 7.95
N PHE A 189 2.21 18.36 8.32
CA PHE A 189 1.61 19.57 7.77
C PHE A 189 2.36 20.84 8.19
N ASP A 190 2.90 20.87 9.40
CA ASP A 190 3.76 21.97 9.87
C ASP A 190 5.07 22.04 9.07
N GLU A 191 5.65 20.89 8.71
CA GLU A 191 6.83 20.84 7.83
C GLU A 191 6.54 21.25 6.39
N LEU A 192 5.39 20.83 5.84
CA LEU A 192 4.95 21.27 4.51
C LEU A 192 4.72 22.78 4.50
N GLN A 193 4.04 23.33 5.50
CA GLN A 193 3.77 24.76 5.60
C GLN A 193 5.07 25.58 5.74
N ARG A 194 6.03 25.13 6.54
CA ARG A 194 7.37 25.75 6.63
C ARG A 194 8.13 25.72 5.30
N ALA A 195 7.85 24.75 4.45
CA ALA A 195 8.40 24.66 3.10
C ALA A 195 7.57 25.42 2.05
N GLY A 196 6.54 26.18 2.45
CA GLY A 196 5.68 26.95 1.56
C GLY A 196 4.58 26.14 0.87
N VAL A 197 4.37 24.88 1.27
CA VAL A 197 3.31 24.01 0.72
C VAL A 197 2.13 23.96 1.68
N ILE A 198 0.96 24.40 1.23
CA ILE A 198 -0.27 24.38 2.03
C ILE A 198 -1.23 23.36 1.41
N VAL A 199 -1.37 22.20 2.07
CA VAL A 199 -2.42 21.23 1.72
C VAL A 199 -3.75 21.72 2.31
N PRO A 200 -4.80 21.95 1.50
CA PRO A 200 -6.10 22.41 1.99
C PRO A 200 -6.70 21.42 3.00
N ASN A 201 -7.42 21.91 4.01
CA ASN A 201 -7.97 21.06 5.08
C ASN A 201 -8.82 19.89 4.58
N HIS A 202 -9.63 20.11 3.54
CA HIS A 202 -10.46 19.06 2.95
C HIS A 202 -9.64 17.98 2.22
N GLU A 203 -8.39 18.26 1.83
CA GLU A 203 -7.45 17.29 1.24
C GLU A 203 -6.53 16.62 2.28
N ARG A 204 -6.72 16.89 3.59
CA ARG A 204 -5.91 16.26 4.67
C ARG A 204 -6.50 14.93 5.18
N THR A 205 -7.74 14.61 4.80
CA THR A 205 -8.46 13.42 5.27
C THR A 205 -7.84 12.13 4.72
N GLY A 206 -7.95 11.01 5.45
CA GLY A 206 -7.39 9.73 5.00
C GLY A 206 -5.86 9.65 4.99
N LEU A 207 -5.17 10.53 5.72
CA LEU A 207 -3.72 10.52 5.91
C LEU A 207 -3.38 10.24 7.37
N GLY A 208 -2.28 9.53 7.60
CA GLY A 208 -1.84 9.14 8.94
C GLY A 208 -0.36 8.83 9.00
N VAL A 209 0.07 8.38 10.18
CA VAL A 209 1.48 8.06 10.50
C VAL A 209 1.63 6.66 11.10
N ARG A 210 0.55 5.87 11.09
CA ARG A 210 0.45 4.53 11.69
C ARG A 210 -0.18 3.57 10.71
N SER A 211 0.28 2.33 10.77
CA SER A 211 -0.26 1.24 9.96
C SER A 211 -1.06 0.24 10.78
N ARG A 212 -2.05 -0.31 10.11
CA ARG A 212 -2.93 -1.41 10.48
C ARG A 212 -2.68 -2.63 9.59
N TYR A 213 -2.29 -2.46 8.34
CA TYR A 213 -2.11 -3.58 7.41
C TYR A 213 -0.65 -3.86 7.10
N PHE A 214 -0.27 -5.13 7.17
CA PHE A 214 1.09 -5.59 6.92
C PHE A 214 1.09 -6.87 6.08
N LEU A 215 2.07 -7.02 5.21
CA LEU A 215 2.32 -8.26 4.49
C LEU A 215 3.45 -9.02 5.18
N ALA A 216 3.14 -10.17 5.76
CA ALA A 216 4.15 -11.09 6.23
C ALA A 216 4.55 -12.04 5.09
N LYS A 217 5.83 -12.03 4.72
CA LYS A 217 6.44 -12.99 3.79
C LYS A 217 7.28 -13.98 4.59
N ALA A 218 7.00 -15.26 4.47
CA ALA A 218 7.79 -16.33 5.09
C ALA A 218 8.42 -17.21 4.01
N GLN A 219 9.73 -17.40 4.07
CA GLN A 219 10.45 -18.38 3.27
C GLN A 219 10.82 -19.56 4.14
N VAL A 220 10.32 -20.74 3.77
CA VAL A 220 10.58 -22.00 4.46
C VAL A 220 11.57 -22.79 3.64
N LYS A 221 12.75 -23.07 4.21
CA LYS A 221 13.78 -23.91 3.59
C LYS A 221 13.92 -25.21 4.36
N VAL A 222 13.65 -26.35 3.71
CA VAL A 222 13.82 -27.71 4.27
C VAL A 222 14.59 -28.54 3.27
N GLY A 223 15.79 -29.01 3.64
CA GLY A 223 16.73 -29.62 2.69
C GLY A 223 17.03 -28.69 1.50
N ASN A 224 16.72 -29.16 0.28
CA ASN A 224 16.87 -28.40 -0.98
C ASN A 224 15.58 -27.70 -1.43
N HIS A 225 14.48 -27.86 -0.69
CA HIS A 225 13.19 -27.27 -1.03
C HIS A 225 13.02 -25.90 -0.39
N VAL A 226 12.56 -24.92 -1.19
CA VAL A 226 12.26 -23.57 -0.72
C VAL A 226 10.83 -23.22 -1.11
N GLU A 227 10.01 -22.90 -0.11
CA GLU A 227 8.67 -22.38 -0.32
C GLU A 227 8.52 -20.97 0.21
N THR A 228 7.67 -20.18 -0.46
CA THR A 228 7.31 -18.83 -0.01
C THR A 228 5.82 -18.78 0.29
N PHE A 229 5.50 -18.25 1.47
CA PHE A 229 4.15 -17.98 1.95
C PHE A 229 3.96 -16.49 2.19
N TYR A 230 2.76 -16.00 1.91
CA TYR A 230 2.35 -14.64 2.25
C TYR A 230 1.15 -14.67 3.19
N SER A 231 1.08 -13.72 4.09
CA SER A 231 -0.08 -13.48 4.95
C SER A 231 -0.37 -11.99 5.02
N LEU A 232 -1.57 -11.60 4.61
CA LEU A 232 -2.08 -10.26 4.88
C LEU A 232 -2.52 -10.21 6.34
N LEU A 233 -1.85 -9.38 7.13
CA LEU A 233 -2.11 -9.19 8.54
C LEU A 233 -2.82 -7.84 8.74
N GLN A 234 -3.78 -7.84 9.66
CA GLN A 234 -4.36 -6.62 10.19
C GLN A 234 -4.07 -6.53 11.68
N ARG A 235 -3.62 -5.37 12.13
CA ARG A 235 -3.44 -5.02 13.53
C ARG A 235 -4.52 -4.05 13.96
N ASP A 236 -5.17 -4.37 15.07
CA ASP A 236 -6.12 -3.51 15.78
C ASP A 236 -5.69 -3.34 17.25
N LEU A 237 -6.55 -2.76 18.08
CA LEU A 237 -6.29 -2.54 19.51
C LEU A 237 -6.29 -3.84 20.32
N GLN A 238 -6.86 -4.92 19.79
CA GLN A 238 -7.02 -6.21 20.46
C GLN A 238 -5.93 -7.20 20.06
N GLY A 239 -5.22 -6.95 18.96
CA GLY A 239 -4.06 -7.75 18.54
C GLY A 239 -3.86 -7.73 17.03
N GLY A 240 -3.34 -8.85 16.51
CA GLY A 240 -3.17 -9.08 15.09
C GLY A 240 -4.04 -10.24 14.60
N ARG A 241 -4.67 -10.08 13.43
CA ARG A 241 -5.43 -11.13 12.74
C ARG A 241 -4.89 -11.35 11.33
N VAL A 242 -4.97 -12.60 10.85
CA VAL A 242 -4.66 -12.96 9.47
C VAL A 242 -5.94 -12.81 8.63
N LEU A 243 -5.89 -12.01 7.58
CA LEU A 243 -7.01 -11.80 6.66
C LEU A 243 -6.96 -12.73 5.44
N GLN A 244 -5.75 -12.99 4.94
CA GLN A 244 -5.55 -13.81 3.75
C GLN A 244 -4.22 -14.55 3.86
N ARG A 245 -4.14 -15.72 3.23
CA ARG A 245 -2.91 -16.48 3.04
C ARG A 245 -2.75 -16.85 1.56
N SER A 246 -1.52 -16.81 1.07
CA SER A 246 -1.20 -17.35 -0.26
C SER A 246 0.14 -18.09 -0.24
N ARG A 247 0.33 -18.99 -1.21
CA ARG A 247 1.56 -19.76 -1.45
C ARG A 247 2.05 -19.40 -2.85
N GLY A 248 3.35 -19.11 -2.99
CA GLY A 248 3.95 -18.74 -4.28
C GLY A 248 3.93 -17.24 -4.56
N LEU A 249 2.81 -16.71 -5.07
CA LEU A 249 2.64 -15.29 -5.44
C LEU A 249 1.56 -14.60 -4.59
N TYR A 250 1.67 -13.28 -4.44
CA TYR A 250 0.72 -12.44 -3.70
C TYR A 250 0.05 -11.35 -4.56
N ASP A 251 0.54 -11.13 -5.79
CA ASP A 251 0.20 -9.99 -6.64
C ASP A 251 0.42 -10.27 -8.14
#